data_AF-U6DQR1-F1
#
_entry.id   AF-U6DQR1-F1
#
_cell.length_a   1.000
_cell.length_b   1.000
_cell.length_c   1.000
_cell.angle_alpha   90.00
_cell.angle_beta   90.00
_cell.angle_gamma   90.00
#
_symmetry.space_group_name_H-M   'P 1'
#
loop_
_entity.id
_entity.type
_entity.pdbx_description
1 polymer ?
#
loop_
_entity_poly.entity_id
_entity_poly.type
_entity_poly.pdbx_seq_one_letter_code
_entity_poly.pdbx_strand_id
1 'polypeptide(L)'
;TRALNPAKLTPYRRQCRVIDEQDEEEVLSTYRFPCRVNRTGRLMDILRCRGKRGYEAFLESLEFYYPEHFTLLTGQEPAQRCSMILDEEGPEGLTQFLMTEVRRLREARKSQLQREQQLQARGRVLEEERAGLEQRLREQQQTQERCQRLREDWEAGSLELLRLKDENYMIAMRLAQLSEEK
;
A
#
# COMPACT_ATOMS: atom_id res chain seq x y z
N THR A 1 11.90 11.84 0.76
CA THR A 1 13.20 11.29 1.22
C THR A 1 13.00 9.88 1.77
N ARG A 2 13.56 8.85 1.13
CA ARG A 2 13.52 7.48 1.70
C ARG A 2 14.32 7.47 2.99
N ALA A 3 13.66 7.19 4.11
CA ALA A 3 14.30 7.12 5.42
C ALA A 3 15.30 5.95 5.47
N LEU A 4 16.42 6.15 6.18
CA LEU A 4 17.42 5.10 6.43
C LEU A 4 16.76 3.89 7.11
N ASN A 5 17.26 2.69 6.83
CA ASN A 5 16.81 1.47 7.49
C ASN A 5 17.91 0.95 8.41
N PRO A 6 17.75 1.06 9.74
CA PRO A 6 18.70 0.51 10.70
C PRO A 6 19.06 -0.94 10.43
N ALA A 7 18.08 -1.80 10.12
CA ALA A 7 18.28 -3.22 9.82
C ALA A 7 19.12 -3.52 8.56
N LYS A 8 19.28 -2.53 7.66
CA LYS A 8 20.22 -2.66 6.55
C LYS A 8 21.64 -2.33 6.97
N LEU A 9 21.80 -1.34 7.85
CA LEU A 9 23.08 -0.75 8.18
C LEU A 9 23.77 -1.45 9.37
N THR A 10 23.02 -2.09 10.30
CA THR A 10 23.60 -2.73 11.49
C THR A 10 24.58 -3.87 11.19
N PRO A 11 24.39 -4.75 10.18
CA PRO A 11 25.34 -5.83 9.91
C PRO A 11 26.75 -5.31 9.57
N TYR A 12 26.85 -4.28 8.71
CA TYR A 12 28.13 -3.66 8.39
C TYR A 12 28.80 -3.07 9.63
N ARG A 13 28.03 -2.39 10.49
CA ARG A 13 28.57 -1.74 11.70
C ARG A 13 29.00 -2.74 12.78
N ARG A 14 28.37 -3.91 12.83
CA ARG A 14 28.83 -5.06 13.63
C ARG A 14 30.16 -5.58 13.10
N GLN A 15 30.28 -5.74 11.78
CA GLN A 15 31.50 -6.23 11.14
C GLN A 15 32.69 -5.28 11.36
N CYS A 16 32.46 -3.96 11.37
CA CYS A 16 33.47 -2.95 11.73
C CYS A 16 33.75 -2.85 13.24
N ARG A 17 33.13 -3.70 14.09
CA ARG A 17 33.24 -3.66 15.56
C ARG A 17 32.92 -2.28 16.18
N VAL A 18 32.04 -1.51 15.53
CA VAL A 18 31.59 -0.20 16.02
C VAL A 18 30.37 -0.32 16.92
N ILE A 19 29.52 -1.30 16.64
CA ILE A 19 28.40 -1.69 17.50
C ILE A 19 28.51 -3.16 17.86
N ASP A 20 27.99 -3.52 19.03
CA ASP A 20 27.89 -4.91 19.47
C ASP A 20 26.50 -5.50 19.18
N GLU A 21 26.29 -6.76 19.55
CA GLU A 21 25.00 -7.47 19.34
C GLU A 21 23.89 -6.84 20.18
N GLN A 22 24.22 -6.33 21.36
CA GLN A 22 23.28 -5.69 22.27
C GLN A 22 22.81 -4.35 21.71
N ASP A 23 23.72 -3.55 21.16
CA ASP A 23 23.39 -2.31 20.43
C ASP A 23 22.47 -2.58 19.25
N GLU A 24 22.75 -3.63 18.47
CA GLU A 24 21.92 -4.02 17.33
C GLU A 24 20.52 -4.45 17.78
N GLU A 25 20.41 -5.32 18.78
CA GLU A 25 19.11 -5.74 19.32
C GLU A 25 18.31 -4.54 19.85
N GLU A 26 18.99 -3.63 20.55
CA GLU A 26 18.36 -2.42 21.07
C GLU A 26 17.79 -1.54 19.95
N VAL A 27 18.58 -1.29 18.91
CA VAL A 27 18.19 -0.47 17.75
C VAL A 27 17.07 -1.14 16.95
N LEU A 28 17.08 -2.46 16.82
CA LEU A 28 16.09 -3.20 16.06
C LEU A 28 14.81 -3.51 16.86
N SER A 29 14.79 -3.22 18.16
CA SER A 29 13.63 -3.39 19.03
C SER A 29 12.41 -2.59 18.54
N THR A 30 11.43 -3.30 17.99
CA THR A 30 10.14 -2.72 17.57
C THR A 30 9.26 -2.35 18.75
N TYR A 31 9.48 -2.97 19.91
CA TYR A 31 8.79 -2.63 21.16
C TYR A 31 9.26 -1.28 21.73
N ARG A 32 10.58 -1.08 21.84
CA ARG A 32 11.15 0.19 22.36
C ARG A 32 11.05 1.32 21.35
N PHE A 33 11.16 1.02 20.06
CA PHE A 33 11.16 2.01 18.99
C PHE A 33 10.22 1.59 17.84
N PRO A 34 8.91 1.85 17.95
CA PRO A 34 7.92 1.39 16.97
C PRO A 34 8.20 1.95 15.57
N CYS A 35 8.50 3.24 15.49
CA CYS A 35 8.73 3.93 14.23
C CYS A 35 10.19 3.78 13.76
N ARG A 36 10.37 3.69 12.43
CA ARG A 36 11.71 3.62 11.82
C ARG A 36 12.57 4.85 12.11
N VAL A 37 11.96 6.02 12.21
CA VAL A 37 12.67 7.27 12.52
C VAL A 37 13.29 7.20 13.91
N ASN A 38 12.57 6.69 14.92
CA ASN A 38 13.08 6.52 16.28
C ASN A 38 14.25 5.53 16.33
N ARG A 39 14.15 4.41 15.60
CA ARG A 39 15.25 3.44 15.48
C ARG A 39 16.48 4.05 14.83
N THR A 40 16.30 4.83 13.77
CA THR A 40 17.39 5.58 13.14
C THR A 40 17.98 6.61 14.10
N GLY A 41 17.15 7.34 14.85
CA GLY A 41 17.61 8.28 15.88
C GLY A 41 18.49 7.59 16.92
N ARG A 42 17.99 6.51 17.54
CA ARG A 42 18.74 5.74 18.54
C ARG A 42 20.10 5.27 18.01
N LEU A 43 20.10 4.79 16.78
CA LEU A 43 21.31 4.33 16.11
C LEU A 43 22.31 5.45 15.85
N MET A 44 21.83 6.65 15.49
CA MET A 44 22.70 7.83 15.36
C MET A 44 23.28 8.25 16.71
N ASP A 45 22.51 8.15 17.80
CA ASP A 45 23.01 8.43 19.15
C ASP A 45 24.13 7.48 19.55
N ILE A 46 23.96 6.18 19.31
CA ILE A 46 25.00 5.17 19.56
C ILE A 46 26.26 5.50 18.76
N LEU A 47 26.13 5.73 17.45
CA LEU A 47 27.28 6.07 16.59
C LEU A 47 27.98 7.35 17.02
N ARG A 48 27.22 8.35 17.46
CA ARG A 48 27.78 9.59 18.01
C ARG A 48 28.62 9.33 19.26
N CYS A 49 28.17 8.44 20.15
CA CYS A 49 28.95 8.02 21.32
C CYS A 49 30.24 7.26 20.95
N ARG A 50 30.31 6.64 19.76
CA ARG A 50 31.53 6.00 19.24
C ARG A 50 32.52 6.99 18.59
N GLY A 51 32.20 8.29 18.55
CA GLY A 51 33.10 9.34 18.08
C GLY A 51 33.50 9.19 16.60
N LYS A 52 34.78 9.44 16.30
CA LYS A 52 35.32 9.40 14.93
C LYS A 52 35.06 8.07 14.23
N ARG A 53 35.28 6.95 14.93
CA ARG A 53 35.03 5.60 14.40
C ARG A 53 33.55 5.39 14.05
N GLY A 54 32.64 5.93 14.87
CA GLY A 54 31.21 5.88 14.58
C GLY A 54 30.81 6.65 13.32
N TYR A 55 31.42 7.81 13.12
CA TYR A 55 31.22 8.62 11.92
C TYR A 55 31.78 7.93 10.66
N GLU A 56 33.01 7.41 10.72
CA GLU A 56 33.63 6.67 9.61
C GLU A 56 32.79 5.45 9.20
N ALA A 57 32.38 4.63 10.19
CA ALA A 57 31.55 3.45 9.91
C ALA A 57 30.16 3.82 9.37
N PHE A 58 29.61 4.95 9.82
CA PHE A 58 28.36 5.45 9.27
C PHE A 58 28.51 5.81 7.79
N LEU A 59 29.53 6.59 7.43
CA LEU A 59 29.77 6.99 6.05
C LEU A 59 30.03 5.79 5.14
N GLU A 60 30.88 4.84 5.55
CA GLU A 60 31.12 3.64 4.75
C GLU A 60 29.86 2.77 4.61
N SER A 61 29.05 2.66 5.68
CA SER A 61 27.77 1.94 5.61
C SER A 61 26.76 2.62 4.67
N LEU A 62 26.78 3.96 4.59
CA LEU A 62 25.98 4.70 3.63
C LEU A 62 26.51 4.52 2.21
N GLU A 63 27.82 4.60 2.01
CA GLU A 63 28.45 4.35 0.71
C GLU A 63 28.08 2.97 0.16
N PHE A 64 28.04 1.96 1.03
CA PHE A 64 27.72 0.59 0.68
C PHE A 64 26.22 0.35 0.40
N TYR A 65 25.31 0.81 1.26
CA TYR A 65 23.87 0.50 1.14
C TYR A 65 23.01 1.61 0.51
N TYR A 66 23.47 2.85 0.54
CA TYR A 66 22.74 4.05 0.15
C TYR A 66 23.65 5.04 -0.62
N PRO A 67 24.18 4.64 -1.80
CA PRO A 67 25.14 5.45 -2.55
C PRO A 67 24.62 6.87 -2.85
N GLU A 68 23.33 7.01 -3.16
CA GLU A 68 22.69 8.32 -3.39
C GLU A 68 22.74 9.22 -2.15
N HIS A 69 22.49 8.65 -0.95
CA HIS A 69 22.56 9.41 0.31
C HIS A 69 23.99 9.76 0.68
N PHE A 70 24.95 8.87 0.40
CA PHE A 70 26.37 9.15 0.58
C PHE A 70 26.79 10.33 -0.28
N THR A 71 26.53 10.28 -1.59
CA THR A 71 26.87 11.38 -2.52
C THR A 71 26.17 12.68 -2.14
N LEU A 72 24.92 12.63 -1.68
CA LEU A 72 24.20 13.82 -1.21
C LEU A 72 24.88 14.44 0.03
N LEU A 73 25.41 13.63 0.94
CA LEU A 73 26.02 14.10 2.19
C LEU A 73 27.46 14.57 2.00
N THR A 74 28.25 13.89 1.15
CA THR A 74 29.69 14.12 1.02
C THR A 74 30.08 14.86 -0.26
N GLY A 75 29.22 14.87 -1.28
CA GLY A 75 29.55 15.36 -2.62
C GLY A 75 30.52 14.45 -3.38
N GLN A 76 30.83 13.26 -2.87
CA GLN A 76 31.80 12.34 -3.45
C GLN A 76 31.11 11.15 -4.15
N GLU A 77 31.80 10.56 -5.13
CA GLU A 77 31.37 9.30 -5.73
C GLU A 77 31.59 8.12 -4.77
N PRO A 78 30.63 7.19 -4.67
CA PRO A 78 30.74 6.02 -3.81
C PRO A 78 31.73 5.02 -4.42
N ALA A 79 32.84 4.82 -3.74
CA ALA A 79 33.90 3.89 -4.10
C ALA A 79 33.75 2.50 -3.44
N GLN A 80 32.78 2.33 -2.53
CA GLN A 80 32.46 1.08 -1.85
C GLN A 80 33.68 0.40 -1.22
N ARG A 81 34.55 1.20 -0.58
CA ARG A 81 35.90 0.77 -0.20
C ARG A 81 35.92 -0.29 0.90
N CYS A 82 34.91 -0.31 1.76
CA CYS A 82 34.82 -1.22 2.90
C CYS A 82 36.10 -1.28 3.76
N SER A 83 36.81 -0.17 3.88
CA SER A 83 38.13 -0.09 4.53
C SER A 83 38.07 -0.52 5.99
N MET A 84 37.02 -0.15 6.72
CA MET A 84 36.91 -0.53 8.12
C MET A 84 36.74 -2.05 8.31
N ILE A 85 36.04 -2.74 7.41
CA ILE A 85 35.95 -4.21 7.49
C ILE A 85 37.30 -4.84 7.16
N LEU A 86 38.00 -4.30 6.15
CA LEU A 86 39.35 -4.76 5.80
C LEU A 86 40.33 -4.59 6.98
N ASP A 87 40.27 -3.47 7.67
CA ASP A 87 41.16 -3.18 8.81
C ASP A 87 40.84 -4.07 10.02
N GLU A 88 39.57 -4.34 10.32
CA GLU A 88 39.15 -5.10 11.51
C GLU A 88 39.17 -6.62 11.30
N GLU A 89 38.86 -7.10 10.10
CA GLU A 89 38.57 -8.51 9.81
C GLU A 89 39.40 -9.07 8.64
N GLY A 90 40.19 -8.22 7.96
CA GLY A 90 41.04 -8.62 6.85
C GLY A 90 40.28 -8.91 5.54
N PRO A 91 41.01 -9.29 4.48
CA PRO A 91 40.41 -9.57 3.17
C PRO A 91 39.49 -10.81 3.19
N GLU A 92 39.80 -11.81 4.02
CA GLU A 92 38.98 -13.00 4.20
C GLU A 92 37.66 -12.65 4.89
N GLY A 93 37.70 -11.86 5.96
CA GLY A 93 36.51 -11.38 6.66
C GLY A 93 35.62 -10.51 5.78
N LEU A 94 36.21 -9.59 4.99
CA LEU A 94 35.45 -8.83 4.00
C LEU A 94 34.77 -9.75 2.97
N THR A 95 35.51 -10.73 2.44
CA THR A 95 34.95 -11.67 1.46
C THR A 95 33.77 -12.45 2.03
N GLN A 96 33.88 -12.94 3.27
CA GLN A 96 32.80 -13.63 3.97
C GLN A 96 31.58 -12.74 4.21
N PHE A 97 31.81 -11.49 4.63
CA PHE A 97 30.76 -10.49 4.80
C PHE A 97 30.00 -10.25 3.48
N LEU A 98 30.72 -9.99 2.39
CA LEU A 98 30.13 -9.75 1.07
C LEU A 98 29.35 -10.96 0.55
N MET A 99 29.87 -12.18 0.72
CA MET A 99 29.17 -13.40 0.33
C MET A 99 27.86 -13.57 1.12
N THR A 100 27.90 -13.28 2.42
CA THR A 100 26.71 -13.32 3.28
C THR A 100 25.68 -12.30 2.85
N GLU A 101 26.11 -11.07 2.53
CA GLU A 101 25.22 -10.01 2.06
C GLU A 101 24.60 -10.33 0.69
N VAL A 102 25.38 -10.87 -0.25
CA VAL A 102 24.87 -11.33 -1.55
C VAL A 102 23.84 -12.44 -1.37
N ARG A 103 24.09 -13.39 -0.48
CA ARG A 103 23.13 -14.46 -0.15
C ARG A 103 21.84 -13.87 0.41
N ARG A 104 21.93 -12.97 1.39
CA ARG A 104 20.79 -12.28 1.98
C ARG A 104 19.96 -11.55 0.92
N LEU A 105 20.62 -10.83 0.00
CA LEU A 105 19.94 -10.11 -1.08
C LEU A 105 19.22 -11.06 -2.06
N ARG A 106 19.82 -12.21 -2.39
CA ARG A 106 19.19 -13.24 -3.23
C ARG A 106 17.95 -13.84 -2.56
N GLU A 107 18.03 -14.15 -1.27
CA GLU A 107 16.90 -14.67 -0.49
C GLU A 107 15.78 -13.62 -0.38
N ALA A 108 16.12 -12.37 -0.08
CA ALA A 108 15.17 -11.26 -0.03
C ALA A 108 14.47 -11.07 -1.39
N ARG A 109 15.21 -11.09 -2.50
CA ARG A 109 14.65 -11.00 -3.86
C ARG A 109 13.69 -12.16 -4.17
N LYS A 110 14.06 -13.39 -3.78
CA LYS A 110 13.19 -14.57 -3.95
C LYS A 110 11.88 -14.41 -3.18
N SER A 111 11.95 -13.98 -1.92
CA SER A 111 10.76 -13.75 -1.09
C SER A 111 9.87 -12.63 -1.64
N GLN A 112 10.48 -11.56 -2.16
CA GLN A 112 9.77 -10.45 -2.78
C GLN A 112 9.02 -10.91 -4.03
N LEU A 113 9.67 -11.68 -4.90
CA LEU A 113 9.05 -12.23 -6.11
C LEU A 113 7.86 -13.13 -5.79
N GLN A 114 7.99 -14.00 -4.77
CA GLN A 114 6.87 -14.83 -4.31
C GLN A 114 5.69 -14.00 -3.81
N ARG A 115 5.97 -12.94 -3.04
CA ARG A 115 4.91 -12.03 -2.56
C ARG A 115 4.25 -11.26 -3.70
N GLU A 116 5.02 -10.82 -4.69
CA GLU A 116 4.49 -10.15 -5.88
C GLU A 116 3.57 -11.08 -6.68
N GLN A 117 3.97 -12.33 -6.90
CA GLN A 117 3.12 -13.34 -7.55
C GLN A 117 1.82 -13.59 -6.79
N GLN A 118 1.88 -13.70 -5.46
CA GLN A 118 0.69 -13.85 -4.62
C GLN A 118 -0.25 -12.64 -4.70
N LEU A 119 0.31 -11.43 -4.67
CA LEU A 119 -0.47 -10.20 -4.81
C LEU A 119 -1.09 -10.09 -6.20
N GLN A 120 -0.38 -10.48 -7.25
CA GLN A 120 -0.90 -10.50 -8.62
C GLN A 120 -2.05 -11.50 -8.76
N ALA A 121 -1.92 -12.70 -8.19
CA ALA A 121 -2.99 -13.70 -8.19
C ALA A 121 -4.24 -13.19 -7.46
N ARG A 122 -4.07 -12.58 -6.29
CA ARG A 122 -5.17 -11.94 -5.55
C ARG A 122 -5.79 -10.77 -6.33
N GLY A 123 -4.97 -9.97 -7.01
CA GLY A 123 -5.42 -8.88 -7.86
C GLY A 123 -6.36 -9.36 -8.96
N ARG A 124 -6.02 -10.46 -9.64
CA ARG A 124 -6.87 -11.06 -10.68
C ARG A 124 -8.23 -11.49 -10.14
N VAL A 125 -8.26 -12.17 -8.98
CA VAL A 125 -9.52 -12.59 -8.34
C VAL A 125 -10.39 -11.38 -8.01
N LEU A 126 -9.81 -10.33 -7.44
CA LEU A 126 -10.56 -9.10 -7.11
C LEU A 126 -11.06 -8.38 -8.37
N GLU A 127 -10.32 -8.42 -9.48
CA GLU A 127 -10.75 -7.86 -10.76
C GLU A 127 -11.94 -8.63 -11.35
N GLU A 128 -11.93 -9.97 -11.26
CA GLU A 128 -13.05 -10.82 -11.67
C GLU A 128 -14.29 -10.58 -10.80
N GLU A 129 -14.13 -10.48 -9.48
CA GLU A 129 -15.21 -10.13 -8.55
C GLU A 129 -15.79 -8.74 -8.87
N ARG A 130 -14.93 -7.75 -9.12
CA ARG A 130 -15.35 -6.41 -9.51
C ARG A 130 -16.17 -6.43 -10.81
N ALA A 131 -15.69 -7.12 -11.83
CA ALA A 131 -16.40 -7.25 -13.10
C ALA A 131 -17.78 -7.92 -12.93
N GLY A 132 -17.85 -8.96 -12.09
CA GLY A 132 -19.12 -9.62 -11.76
C GLY A 132 -20.10 -8.71 -11.02
N LEU A 133 -19.63 -7.89 -10.08
CA LEU A 133 -20.46 -6.90 -9.38
C LEU A 133 -20.93 -5.78 -10.33
N GLU A 134 -20.05 -5.29 -11.21
CA GLU A 134 -20.40 -4.29 -12.22
C GLU A 134 -21.50 -4.81 -13.16
N GLN A 135 -21.44 -6.09 -13.58
CA GLN A 135 -22.47 -6.69 -14.40
C GLN A 135 -23.81 -6.78 -13.65
N ARG A 136 -23.81 -7.27 -12.40
CA ARG A 136 -25.04 -7.35 -11.59
C ARG A 136 -25.66 -5.98 -11.34
N LEU A 137 -24.84 -4.95 -11.15
CA LEU A 137 -25.32 -3.58 -11.02
C LEU A 137 -26.05 -3.11 -12.27
N ARG A 138 -25.50 -3.38 -13.47
CA ARG A 138 -26.16 -3.04 -14.74
C ARG A 138 -27.49 -3.78 -14.91
N GLU A 139 -27.53 -5.06 -14.58
CA GLU A 139 -28.77 -5.86 -14.63
C GLU A 139 -29.84 -5.32 -13.67
N GLN A 140 -29.44 -4.94 -12.46
CA GLN A 140 -30.33 -4.30 -11.49
C GLN A 140 -30.86 -2.95 -12.00
N GLN A 141 -30.00 -2.11 -12.58
CA GLN A 141 -30.40 -0.83 -13.15
C GLN A 141 -31.43 -1.01 -14.28
N GLN A 142 -31.19 -1.95 -15.20
CA GLN A 142 -32.15 -2.25 -16.27
C GLN A 142 -33.49 -2.74 -15.73
N THR A 143 -33.46 -3.60 -14.71
CA THR A 143 -34.68 -4.08 -14.05
C THR A 143 -35.43 -2.93 -13.37
N GLN A 144 -34.71 -2.04 -12.70
CA GLN A 144 -35.26 -0.86 -12.05
C GLN A 144 -35.93 0.09 -13.05
N GLU A 145 -35.27 0.38 -14.18
CA GLU A 145 -35.84 1.21 -15.26
C GLU A 145 -37.12 0.59 -15.82
N ARG A 146 -37.14 -0.73 -16.03
CA ARG A 146 -38.34 -1.44 -16.50
C ARG A 146 -39.49 -1.34 -15.49
N CYS A 147 -39.20 -1.51 -14.20
CA CYS A 147 -40.20 -1.36 -13.15
C CYS A 147 -40.73 0.08 -13.06
N GLN A 148 -39.88 1.09 -13.28
CA GLN A 148 -40.30 2.49 -13.33
C GLN A 148 -41.26 2.75 -14.49
N ARG A 149 -40.94 2.29 -15.72
CA ARG A 149 -41.83 2.44 -16.88
C ARG A 149 -43.20 1.79 -16.65
N LEU A 150 -43.22 0.57 -16.13
CA LEU A 150 -44.49 -0.11 -15.81
C LEU A 150 -45.30 0.64 -14.76
N ARG A 151 -44.63 1.31 -13.81
CA ARG A 151 -45.30 2.15 -12.82
C ARG A 151 -45.90 3.40 -13.47
N GLU A 152 -45.15 4.08 -14.33
CA GLU A 152 -45.62 5.24 -15.09
C GLU A 152 -46.84 4.88 -15.97
N ASP A 153 -46.78 3.76 -16.69
CA ASP A 153 -47.89 3.26 -17.52
C ASP A 153 -49.14 2.96 -16.66
N TRP A 154 -48.94 2.36 -15.48
CA TRP A 154 -50.04 2.07 -14.55
C TRP A 154 -50.66 3.37 -13.97
N GLU A 155 -49.83 4.33 -13.58
CA GLU A 155 -50.28 5.64 -13.08
C GLU A 155 -51.07 6.40 -14.17
N ALA A 156 -50.57 6.41 -15.41
CA ALA A 156 -51.26 7.01 -16.54
C ALA A 156 -52.61 6.34 -16.82
N GLY A 157 -52.65 5.01 -16.86
CA GLY A 157 -53.90 4.26 -17.06
C GLY A 157 -54.89 4.47 -15.91
N SER A 158 -54.41 4.62 -14.66
CA SER A 158 -55.27 4.92 -13.51
C SER A 158 -55.92 6.30 -13.61
N LEU A 159 -55.16 7.31 -14.04
CA LEU A 159 -55.67 8.67 -14.28
C LEU A 159 -56.71 8.69 -15.42
N GLU A 160 -56.46 7.97 -16.51
CA GLU A 160 -57.41 7.87 -17.62
C GLU A 160 -58.70 7.17 -17.21
N LEU A 161 -58.61 6.08 -16.44
CA LEU A 161 -59.77 5.38 -15.88
C LEU A 161 -60.61 6.30 -14.99
N LEU A 162 -59.96 7.11 -14.15
CA LEU A 162 -60.65 8.09 -13.31
C LEU A 162 -61.40 9.13 -14.17
N ARG A 163 -60.74 9.66 -15.21
CA ARG A 163 -61.35 10.61 -16.14
C ARG A 163 -62.59 10.03 -16.82
N LEU A 164 -62.50 8.80 -17.33
CA LEU A 164 -63.61 8.09 -17.97
C LEU A 164 -64.75 7.80 -16.99
N LYS A 165 -64.44 7.48 -15.73
CA LYS A 165 -65.44 7.30 -14.68
C LYS A 165 -66.23 8.60 -14.44
N ASP A 166 -65.55 9.72 -14.36
CA ASP A 166 -66.18 11.03 -14.16
C ASP A 166 -67.03 11.43 -15.37
N GLU A 167 -66.52 11.23 -16.60
CA GLU A 167 -67.29 11.44 -17.84
C GLU A 167 -68.56 10.57 -17.89
N ASN A 168 -68.45 9.28 -17.55
CA ASN A 168 -69.58 8.36 -17.52
C ASN A 168 -70.62 8.75 -16.45
N TYR A 169 -70.16 9.16 -15.27
CA TYR A 169 -71.03 9.68 -14.22
C TYR A 169 -71.80 10.92 -14.69
N MET A 170 -71.13 11.87 -15.35
CA MET A 170 -71.76 13.07 -15.92
C MET A 170 -72.81 12.72 -16.98
N ILE A 171 -72.55 11.74 -17.84
CA ILE A 171 -73.52 11.24 -18.83
C ILE A 171 -74.72 10.62 -18.13
N ALA A 172 -74.50 9.76 -17.12
CA ALA A 172 -75.57 9.14 -16.36
C ALA A 172 -76.45 10.17 -15.64
N MET A 173 -75.87 11.22 -15.06
CA MET A 173 -76.63 12.32 -14.46
C MET A 173 -77.50 13.06 -15.48
N ARG A 174 -76.96 13.39 -16.66
CA ARG A 174 -77.73 14.04 -17.74
C ARG A 174 -78.88 13.16 -18.22
N LEU A 175 -78.66 11.85 -18.36
CA LEU A 175 -79.70 10.90 -18.74
C LEU A 175 -80.81 10.82 -17.69
N ALA A 176 -80.44 10.82 -16.40
CA ALA A 176 -81.42 10.84 -15.31
C ALA A 176 -82.28 12.12 -15.35
N GLN A 177 -81.66 13.29 -15.50
CA GLN A 177 -82.38 14.57 -15.62
C GLN A 177 -83.35 14.58 -16.81
N LEU A 178 -82.92 14.14 -17.99
CA LEU A 178 -83.77 14.05 -19.18
C LEU A 178 -84.91 13.03 -19.05
N SER A 179 -84.78 12.04 -18.15
CA SER A 179 -85.84 11.08 -17.87
C SER A 179 -86.89 11.60 -16.87
N GLU A 180 -86.53 12.57 -16.04
CA GLU A 180 -87.44 13.25 -15.10
C GLU A 180 -88.24 14.38 -15.78
N GLU A 181 -87.75 14.89 -16.92
CA GLU A 181 -88.41 15.94 -17.72
C GLU A 181 -89.47 15.41 -18.71
N LYS A 182 -89.77 14.10 -18.71
CA LYS A 182 -90.82 13.45 -19.52
C LYS A 182 -92.00 13.00 -18.68
#